data_AF-A0A7X8FIG7-F1
#
_entry.id   AF-A0A7X8FIG7-F1
#
_cell.length_a   1.000
_cell.length_b   1.000
_cell.length_c   1.000
_cell.angle_alpha   90.00
_cell.angle_beta   90.00
_cell.angle_gamma   90.00
#
_symmetry.space_group_name_H-M   'P 1'
#
loop_
_entity.id
_entity.type
_entity.pdbx_description
1 polymer ?
#
loop_
_entity_poly.entity_id
_entity_poly.type
_entity_poly.pdbx_seq_one_letter_code
_entity_poly.pdbx_strand_id
1 'polypeptide(L)'
;MQCLITLTERLEAKYETYSKLKTALNKRQQEVLDYIGANEPAQVGDIEKALKQYSRNTLKKDLAFLVKEGLLLKTGDRKGTRYHKAVKP
;
A
#
# COMPACT_ATOMS: atom_id res chain seq x y z
N MET A 1 15.94 -29.49 -5.45
CA MET A 1 14.60 -28.85 -5.41
C MET A 1 14.19 -28.40 -3.99
N GLN A 2 14.38 -29.22 -2.94
CA GLN A 2 14.01 -28.84 -1.56
C GLN A 2 14.74 -27.60 -1.00
N CYS A 3 16.04 -27.42 -1.29
CA CYS A 3 16.80 -26.27 -0.77
C CYS A 3 16.27 -24.90 -1.22
N LEU A 4 15.73 -24.80 -2.44
CA LEU A 4 15.14 -23.56 -2.95
C LEU A 4 13.84 -23.23 -2.22
N ILE A 5 12.97 -24.22 -2.02
CA ILE A 5 11.70 -24.08 -1.30
C ILE A 5 11.97 -23.60 0.14
N THR A 6 12.89 -24.25 0.84
CA THR A 6 13.24 -23.89 2.23
C THR A 6 13.82 -22.48 2.34
N LEU A 7 14.57 -22.01 1.33
CA LEU A 7 15.10 -20.65 1.31
C LEU A 7 14.00 -19.62 1.07
N THR A 8 13.05 -19.91 0.17
CA THR A 8 11.88 -19.06 -0.08
C THR A 8 11.01 -18.94 1.16
N GLU A 9 10.67 -20.04 1.83
CA GLU A 9 9.87 -20.05 3.06
C GLU A 9 10.54 -19.26 4.19
N ARG A 10 11.87 -19.40 4.34
CA ARG A 10 12.64 -18.63 5.33
C ARG A 10 12.65 -17.13 5.01
N LEU A 11 12.68 -16.78 3.73
CA LEU A 11 12.63 -15.39 3.29
C LEU A 11 11.25 -14.79 3.56
N GLU A 12 10.17 -15.53 3.25
CA GLU A 12 8.80 -15.15 3.54
C GLU A 12 8.56 -15.01 5.05
N ALA A 13 9.03 -15.94 5.88
CA ALA A 13 8.90 -15.87 7.33
C ALA A 13 9.63 -14.65 7.92
N LYS A 14 10.83 -14.35 7.41
CA LYS A 14 11.55 -13.11 7.79
C LYS A 14 10.75 -11.89 7.35
N TYR A 15 10.24 -11.87 6.12
CA TYR A 15 9.46 -10.75 5.59
C TYR A 15 8.18 -10.51 6.39
N GLU A 16 7.43 -11.56 6.74
CA GLU A 16 6.26 -11.51 7.62
C GLU A 16 6.57 -10.92 8.99
N THR A 17 7.68 -11.36 9.59
CA THR A 17 8.10 -10.90 10.92
C THR A 17 8.50 -9.42 10.88
N TYR A 18 9.31 -9.02 9.90
CA TYR A 18 9.73 -7.63 9.71
C TYR A 18 8.58 -6.72 9.27
N SER A 19 7.65 -7.21 8.45
CA SER A 19 6.43 -6.48 8.07
C SER A 19 5.57 -6.24 9.31
N LYS A 20 5.27 -7.23 10.13
CA LYS A 20 4.47 -7.04 11.36
C LYS A 20 5.09 -6.07 12.36
N LEU A 21 6.42 -6.08 12.50
CA LEU A 21 7.17 -5.15 13.35
C LEU A 21 7.20 -3.71 12.80
N LYS A 22 7.05 -3.53 11.49
CA LYS A 22 7.21 -2.24 10.80
C LYS A 22 5.87 -1.61 10.38
N THR A 23 4.83 -2.41 10.23
CA THR A 23 3.50 -2.02 9.71
C THR A 23 2.51 -1.70 10.85
N ALA A 24 2.90 -0.89 11.82
CA ALA A 24 1.89 -0.15 12.59
C ALA A 24 1.47 1.06 11.73
N LEU A 25 0.47 0.86 10.86
CA LEU A 25 -0.09 1.95 10.06
C LEU A 25 -0.71 2.97 11.00
N ASN A 26 -0.43 4.26 10.75
CA ASN A 26 -1.16 5.29 11.46
C ASN A 26 -2.61 5.36 10.95
N LYS A 27 -3.52 5.93 11.76
CA LYS A 27 -4.95 6.01 11.44
C LYS A 27 -5.23 6.56 10.04
N ARG A 28 -4.49 7.59 9.61
CA ARG A 28 -4.64 8.20 8.28
C ARG A 28 -4.24 7.26 7.15
N GLN A 29 -3.13 6.53 7.32
CA GLN A 29 -2.68 5.53 6.34
C GLN A 29 -3.68 4.38 6.24
N GLN A 30 -4.27 3.97 7.35
CA GLN A 30 -5.34 2.98 7.38
C GLN A 30 -6.57 3.49 6.61
N GLU A 31 -7.03 4.72 6.87
CA GLU A 31 -8.15 5.34 6.15
C GLU A 31 -7.91 5.41 4.63
N VAL A 32 -6.68 5.72 4.20
CA VAL A 32 -6.31 5.71 2.77
C VAL A 32 -6.39 4.30 2.19
N LEU A 33 -5.90 3.29 2.91
CA LEU A 33 -5.94 1.90 2.49
C LEU A 33 -7.38 1.37 2.37
N ASP A 34 -8.21 1.70 3.35
CA ASP A 34 -9.62 1.28 3.39
C ASP A 34 -10.40 1.94 2.24
N TYR A 35 -10.17 3.24 2.00
CA TYR A 35 -10.79 3.95 0.89
C TYR A 35 -10.41 3.34 -0.47
N ILE A 36 -9.12 3.06 -0.67
CA ILE A 36 -8.65 2.44 -1.92
C ILE A 36 -9.30 1.08 -2.06
N GLY A 37 -9.25 0.23 -1.05
CA GLY A 37 -9.85 -1.11 -1.09
C GLY A 37 -11.34 -1.14 -1.43
N ALA A 38 -12.09 -0.09 -1.06
CA ALA A 38 -13.50 0.03 -1.39
C ALA A 38 -13.78 0.63 -2.78
N ASN A 39 -12.80 1.33 -3.40
CA ASN A 39 -13.00 2.14 -4.60
C ASN A 39 -11.91 1.91 -5.68
N GLU A 40 -11.32 0.72 -5.75
CA GLU A 40 -10.25 0.44 -6.71
C GLU A 40 -10.74 0.43 -8.17
N PRO A 41 -9.97 0.98 -9.12
CA PRO A 41 -8.75 1.77 -8.93
C PRO A 41 -9.02 3.23 -8.55
N ALA A 42 -8.35 3.73 -7.51
CA ALA A 42 -8.50 5.10 -7.04
C ALA A 42 -7.36 6.01 -7.53
N GLN A 43 -7.66 7.28 -7.81
CA GLN A 43 -6.66 8.32 -8.07
C GLN A 43 -6.47 9.23 -6.85
N VAL A 44 -5.31 9.91 -6.75
CA VAL A 44 -5.03 10.90 -5.69
C VAL A 44 -6.12 11.97 -5.59
N GLY A 45 -6.70 12.38 -6.73
CA GLY A 45 -7.77 13.37 -6.74
C GLY A 45 -9.06 12.88 -6.08
N ASP A 46 -9.39 11.59 -6.22
CA ASP A 46 -10.60 11.02 -5.62
C ASP A 46 -10.40 10.78 -4.12
N ILE A 47 -9.20 10.32 -3.74
CA ILE A 47 -8.79 10.17 -2.34
C ILE A 47 -8.83 11.53 -1.61
N GLU A 48 -8.36 12.61 -2.25
CA GLU A 48 -8.43 13.96 -1.70
C GLU A 48 -9.87 14.46 -1.53
N LYS A 49 -10.77 14.12 -2.47
CA LYS A 49 -12.18 14.48 -2.37
C LYS A 49 -12.90 13.71 -1.26
N ALA A 50 -12.49 12.47 -1.00
CA ALA A 50 -13.05 11.64 0.06
C ALA A 50 -12.48 12.01 1.45
N LEU A 51 -11.16 12.25 1.53
CA LEU A 51 -10.43 12.57 2.75
C LEU A 51 -10.07 14.06 2.82
N LYS A 52 -11.09 14.93 2.74
CA LYS A 52 -10.90 16.40 2.70
C LYS A 52 -10.18 16.96 3.93
N GLN A 53 -10.15 16.21 5.03
CA GLN A 53 -9.42 16.60 6.24
C GLN A 53 -7.90 16.62 6.07
N TYR A 54 -7.35 15.99 5.01
CA TYR A 54 -5.91 15.89 4.79
C TYR A 54 -5.48 16.61 3.51
N SER A 55 -4.31 17.25 3.56
CA SER A 55 -3.74 17.89 2.37
C SER A 55 -3.35 16.85 1.32
N ARG A 56 -3.50 17.20 0.04
CA ARG A 56 -3.00 16.38 -1.08
C ARG A 56 -1.54 15.98 -0.92
N ASN A 57 -0.69 16.85 -0.38
CA ASN A 57 0.72 16.56 -0.20
C ASN A 57 0.95 15.48 0.88
N THR A 58 0.17 15.51 1.96
CA THR A 58 0.18 14.49 3.00
C THR A 58 -0.27 13.15 2.44
N LEU A 59 -1.40 13.12 1.73
CA LEU A 59 -1.93 11.92 1.10
C LEU A 59 -0.94 11.31 0.11
N LYS A 60 -0.23 12.13 -0.68
CA LYS A 60 0.84 11.64 -1.56
C LYS A 60 1.98 10.96 -0.81
N LYS A 61 2.38 11.48 0.35
CA LYS A 61 3.41 10.85 1.19
C LYS A 61 2.93 9.52 1.74
N ASP A 62 1.68 9.44 2.20
CA ASP A 62 1.09 8.19 2.69
C ASP A 62 0.97 7.16 1.56
N LEU A 63 0.51 7.56 0.38
CA LEU A 63 0.44 6.69 -0.79
C LEU A 63 1.82 6.17 -1.20
N ALA A 64 2.84 7.03 -1.22
CA ALA A 64 4.22 6.62 -1.51
C ALA A 64 4.74 5.64 -0.46
N PHE A 65 4.42 5.87 0.82
CA PHE A 65 4.77 4.95 1.90
C PHE A 65 4.07 3.60 1.74
N LEU A 66 2.75 3.59 1.50
CA LEU A 66 1.95 2.39 1.34
C LEU A 66 2.37 1.56 0.11
N VAL A 67 2.77 2.22 -0.98
CA VAL A 67 3.36 1.56 -2.15
C VAL A 67 4.74 0.98 -1.82
N LYS A 68 5.58 1.72 -1.09
CA LYS A 68 6.91 1.25 -0.66
C LYS A 68 6.82 0.04 0.27
N GLU A 69 5.84 0.00 1.15
CA GLU A 69 5.58 -1.14 2.03
C GLU A 69 4.85 -2.29 1.31
N GLY A 70 4.55 -2.15 0.01
CA GLY A 70 3.94 -3.20 -0.80
C GLY A 70 2.45 -3.44 -0.51
N LEU A 71 1.79 -2.52 0.19
CA LEU A 71 0.36 -2.60 0.51
C LEU A 71 -0.52 -2.05 -0.62
N LEU A 72 0.06 -1.18 -1.45
CA LEU A 72 -0.58 -0.64 -2.65
C LEU A 72 0.28 -0.89 -3.87
N LEU A 73 -0.37 -1.14 -4.99
CA LEU A 73 0.22 -1.15 -6.32
C LEU A 73 -0.10 0.17 -7.01
N LYS A 74 0.93 0.80 -7.57
CA LYS A 74 0.81 2.03 -8.35
C LYS A 74 0.95 1.68 -9.83
N THR A 75 -0.08 2.00 -10.61
CA THR A 75 -0.09 1.77 -12.07
C THR A 75 -0.28 3.11 -12.80
N GLY A 76 0.43 3.30 -13.91
CA GLY A 76 0.36 4.51 -14.74
C GLY A 76 1.20 5.69 -14.22
N ASP A 77 1.22 6.76 -15.01
CA ASP A 77 2.10 7.92 -14.79
C ASP A 77 1.36 9.25 -14.71
N ARG A 78 1.91 10.17 -13.89
CA ARG A 78 1.41 11.54 -13.68
C ARG A 78 -0.10 11.55 -13.38
N LYS A 79 -0.91 12.17 -14.25
CA LYS A 79 -2.38 12.28 -14.11
C LYS A 79 -3.11 10.94 -14.30
N GLY A 80 -2.46 9.96 -14.93
CA GLY A 80 -2.98 8.60 -15.11
C GLY A 80 -2.64 7.65 -13.96
N THR A 81 -2.00 8.13 -12.89
CA THR A 81 -1.65 7.30 -11.73
C THR A 81 -2.93 6.74 -11.10
N ARG A 82 -2.98 5.41 -10.95
CA ARG A 82 -4.02 4.64 -10.28
C ARG A 82 -3.40 3.79 -9.18
N TYR A 83 -4.12 3.68 -8.07
CA TYR A 83 -3.73 2.86 -6.94
C TYR A 83 -4.70 1.70 -6.78
N HIS A 84 -4.13 0.52 -6.56
CA HIS A 84 -4.82 -0.73 -6.29
C HIS A 84 -4.29 -1.30 -4.98
N LYS A 85 -5.08 -2.05 -4.22
CA LYS A 85 -4.57 -2.78 -3.06
C LYS A 85 -3.76 -3.95 -3.55
N ALA A 86 -2.61 -4.17 -2.91
CA ALA A 86 -1.83 -5.35 -3.18
C ALA A 86 -2.63 -6.56 -2.69
N VAL A 87 -3.16 -7.36 -3.62
CA VAL A 87 -3.73 -8.66 -3.31
C VAL A 87 -2.56 -9.58 -3.02
N LYS A 88 -2.46 -10.09 -1.79
CA LYS A 88 -1.59 -11.23 -1.52
C LYS A 88 -2.16 -12.44 -2.30
N PRO A 89 -1.34 -13.15 -3.08
CA PRO A 89 -1.76 -14.39 -3.74
C PRO A 89 -2.19 -15.45 -2.73
#